data_AF-A0A537MK19-F1
#
_entry.id   AF-A0A537MK19-F1
#
_cell.length_a   1.000
_cell.length_b   1.000
_cell.length_c   1.000
_cell.angle_alpha   90.00
_cell.angle_beta   90.00
_cell.angle_gamma   90.00
#
_symmetry.space_group_name_H-M   'P 1'
#
loop_
_entity.id
_entity.type
_entity.pdbx_description
1 polymer ?
#
loop_
_entity_poly.entity_id
_entity_poly.type
_entity_poly.pdbx_seq_one_letter_code
_entity_poly.pdbx_strand_id
1 'polypeptide(L)'
;MTFLFLALLLAPEVSASVLPTNIEDPAALARLRGNSGITLQWIGWERRGRLTVTERGGRVHLAGSQAGNGGRLTIDGDVSGIGRDSLTFHGRIVITDTPDRGRECVRDGIYEFRVVGRRRYWRLQQMEECDGLTDYVDIYF
;
A
#
# COMPACT_ATOMS: atom_id res chain seq x y z
N MET A 1 23.51 -43.77 24.25
CA MET A 1 23.54 -42.35 23.83
C MET A 1 22.45 -42.18 22.79
N THR A 2 21.26 -41.78 23.23
CA THR A 2 20.04 -41.75 22.42
C THR A 2 19.97 -40.41 21.67
N PHE A 3 20.04 -40.44 20.34
CA PHE A 3 19.83 -39.27 19.51
C PHE A 3 18.33 -39.00 19.38
N LEU A 4 17.87 -37.92 19.99
CA LEU A 4 16.52 -37.39 19.85
C LEU A 4 16.46 -36.63 18.51
N PHE A 5 15.84 -37.22 17.49
CA PHE A 5 15.52 -36.53 16.24
C PHE A 5 14.29 -35.64 16.48
N LEU A 6 14.51 -34.34 16.65
CA LEU A 6 13.46 -33.34 16.63
C LEU A 6 13.00 -33.15 15.18
N ALA A 7 11.89 -33.78 14.80
CA ALA A 7 11.25 -33.55 13.52
C ALA A 7 10.61 -32.14 13.55
N LEU A 8 11.28 -31.19 12.91
CA LEU A 8 10.76 -29.85 12.66
C LEU A 8 9.61 -29.98 11.65
N LEU A 9 8.36 -29.91 12.13
CA LEU A 9 7.20 -29.76 11.26
C LEU A 9 7.32 -28.41 10.53
N LEU A 10 7.71 -28.43 9.25
CA LEU A 10 7.50 -27.29 8.36
C LEU A 10 5.98 -27.07 8.25
N ALA A 11 5.49 -25.99 8.84
CA ALA A 11 4.15 -25.50 8.52
C ALA A 11 4.13 -25.10 7.04
N PRO A 12 3.09 -25.48 6.28
CA PRO A 12 2.93 -24.98 4.92
C PRO A 12 2.72 -23.47 4.98
N GLU A 13 3.58 -22.71 4.32
CA GLU A 13 3.34 -21.28 4.11
C GLU A 13 2.06 -21.14 3.30
N VAL A 14 1.05 -20.50 3.91
CA VAL A 14 -0.22 -20.21 3.25
C VAL A 14 0.08 -19.22 2.14
N SER A 15 0.24 -19.71 0.90
CA SER A 15 0.33 -18.88 -0.29
C SER A 15 -0.96 -18.06 -0.42
N ALA A 16 -0.85 -16.76 -0.16
CA ALA A 16 -1.90 -15.80 -0.47
C ALA A 16 -2.21 -15.91 -1.98
N SER A 17 -3.48 -16.14 -2.29
CA SER A 17 -4.09 -16.26 -3.63
C SER A 17 -3.25 -15.76 -4.83
N VAL A 18 -2.91 -16.69 -5.72
CA VAL A 18 -1.99 -16.53 -6.86
C VAL A 18 -2.65 -15.88 -8.10
N LEU A 19 -3.80 -15.22 -7.98
CA LEU A 19 -4.47 -14.67 -9.16
C LEU A 19 -3.78 -13.41 -9.74
N PRO A 20 -3.75 -13.24 -11.08
CA PRO A 20 -3.32 -12.00 -11.73
C PRO A 20 -4.18 -10.80 -11.32
N THR A 21 -3.64 -9.59 -11.47
CA THR A 21 -4.40 -8.36 -11.26
C THR A 21 -5.50 -8.25 -12.33
N ASN A 22 -6.75 -8.04 -11.91
CA ASN A 22 -7.83 -7.72 -12.84
C ASN A 22 -7.69 -6.27 -13.35
N ILE A 23 -7.34 -6.10 -14.62
CA ILE A 23 -7.12 -4.79 -15.24
C ILE A 23 -8.33 -4.47 -16.13
N GLU A 24 -9.28 -3.71 -15.59
CA GLU A 24 -10.45 -3.23 -16.33
C GLU A 24 -10.14 -1.97 -17.15
N ASP A 25 -9.20 -1.15 -16.67
CA ASP A 25 -8.76 0.07 -17.35
C ASP A 25 -7.23 0.09 -17.57
N PRO A 26 -6.77 -0.22 -18.80
CA PRO A 26 -5.34 -0.19 -19.13
C PRO A 26 -4.69 1.20 -19.02
N ALA A 27 -5.46 2.28 -19.18
CA ALA A 27 -4.94 3.65 -19.04
C ALA A 27 -4.72 4.01 -17.56
N ALA A 28 -5.54 3.50 -16.64
CA ALA A 28 -5.29 3.59 -15.20
C ALA A 28 -4.00 2.85 -14.81
N LEU A 29 -3.75 1.65 -15.35
CA LEU A 29 -2.49 0.95 -15.15
C LEU A 29 -1.29 1.76 -15.70
N ALA A 30 -1.42 2.35 -16.89
CA ALA A 30 -0.38 3.22 -17.44
C ALA A 30 -0.08 4.43 -16.54
N ARG A 31 -1.11 5.08 -15.98
CA ARG A 31 -0.98 6.17 -15.01
C ARG A 31 -0.29 5.70 -13.73
N LEU A 32 -0.67 4.53 -13.20
CA LEU A 32 -0.05 3.95 -12.00
C LEU A 32 1.44 3.65 -12.22
N ARG A 33 1.81 3.08 -13.37
CA ARG A 33 3.22 2.88 -13.77
C ARG A 33 3.98 4.20 -13.83
N GLY A 34 3.34 5.23 -14.36
CA GLY A 34 3.88 6.59 -14.46
C GLY A 34 3.64 7.47 -13.23
N ASN A 35 3.34 6.88 -12.07
CA ASN A 35 3.02 7.65 -10.86
C ASN A 35 4.13 8.66 -10.53
N SER A 36 3.73 9.75 -9.87
CA SER A 36 4.62 10.82 -9.45
C SER A 36 4.82 10.85 -7.93
N GLY A 37 4.66 9.70 -7.26
CA GLY A 37 4.94 9.50 -5.84
C GLY A 37 3.71 9.36 -4.94
N ILE A 38 3.98 9.26 -3.64
CA ILE A 38 2.99 9.01 -2.58
C ILE A 38 3.11 10.06 -1.46
N THR A 39 2.00 10.43 -0.83
CA THR A 39 2.02 11.31 0.36
C THR A 39 1.12 10.82 1.47
N LEU A 40 1.50 11.15 2.71
CA LEU A 40 0.64 11.27 3.88
C LEU A 40 0.51 12.76 4.22
N GLN A 41 -0.70 13.25 4.48
CA GLN A 41 -0.91 14.67 4.79
C GLN A 41 -0.14 15.16 6.02
N TRP A 42 0.03 14.30 7.03
CA TRP A 42 0.76 14.68 8.26
C TRP A 42 2.25 14.92 8.00
N ILE A 43 2.82 14.31 6.96
CA ILE A 43 4.20 14.53 6.50
C ILE A 43 4.28 15.72 5.52
N GLY A 44 3.19 16.01 4.80
CA GLY A 44 3.07 17.11 3.86
C GLY A 44 3.06 16.67 2.40
N TRP A 45 2.65 17.60 1.52
CA TRP A 45 2.41 17.33 0.09
C TRP A 45 3.53 17.80 -0.84
N GLU A 46 4.38 18.72 -0.39
CA GLU A 46 5.40 19.35 -1.24
C GLU A 46 6.46 18.36 -1.71
N ARG A 47 7.01 17.57 -0.77
CA ARG A 47 7.98 16.53 -1.06
C ARG A 47 7.33 15.16 -0.97
N ARG A 48 6.96 14.63 -2.12
CA ARG A 48 6.38 13.30 -2.24
C ARG A 48 7.41 12.22 -1.94
N GLY A 49 6.91 11.12 -1.39
CA GLY A 49 7.62 9.86 -1.29
C GLY A 49 7.72 9.16 -2.64
N ARG A 50 8.51 8.09 -2.70
CA ARG A 50 8.62 7.25 -3.90
C ARG A 50 7.63 6.09 -3.81
N LEU A 51 6.99 5.78 -4.93
CA LEU A 51 6.21 4.56 -5.12
C LEU A 51 6.73 3.81 -6.34
N THR A 52 7.10 2.55 -6.13
CA THR A 52 7.56 1.66 -7.19
C THR A 52 6.44 0.70 -7.55
N VAL A 53 6.24 0.52 -8.86
CA VAL A 53 5.31 -0.46 -9.42
C VAL A 53 6.12 -1.56 -10.07
N THR A 54 5.88 -2.81 -9.70
CA THR A 54 6.53 -3.98 -10.30
C THR A 54 5.47 -4.92 -10.84
N GLU A 55 5.70 -5.48 -12.02
CA GLU A 55 4.80 -6.46 -12.63
C GLU A 55 5.49 -7.82 -12.76
N ARG A 56 4.93 -8.86 -12.15
CA ARG A 56 5.47 -10.23 -12.21
C ARG A 56 4.33 -11.24 -12.31
N GLY A 57 4.37 -12.09 -13.34
CA GLY A 57 3.35 -13.12 -13.54
C GLY A 57 1.92 -12.56 -13.67
N GLY A 58 1.75 -11.38 -14.28
CA GLY A 58 0.45 -10.71 -14.41
C GLY A 58 -0.05 -10.02 -13.14
N ARG A 59 0.78 -9.95 -12.09
CA ARG A 59 0.45 -9.26 -10.83
C ARG A 59 1.16 -7.92 -10.76
N VAL A 60 0.42 -6.88 -10.38
CA VAL A 60 0.94 -5.55 -10.08
C VAL A 60 1.22 -5.47 -8.59
N HIS A 61 2.45 -5.15 -8.23
CA HIS A 61 2.91 -4.97 -6.86
C HIS A 61 3.33 -3.51 -6.62
N LEU A 62 3.00 -2.98 -5.45
CA LEU A 62 3.29 -1.63 -5.01
C LEU A 62 4.18 -1.68 -3.76
N ALA A 63 5.32 -0.99 -3.84
CA ALA A 63 6.18 -0.74 -2.69
C ALA A 63 6.55 0.75 -2.65
N GLY A 64 6.26 1.43 -1.56
CA GLY A 64 6.44 2.87 -1.47
C GLY A 64 6.71 3.39 -0.07
N SER A 65 7.31 4.58 0.01
CA SER A 65 7.53 5.25 1.29
C SER A 65 7.64 6.76 1.15
N GLN A 66 7.23 7.46 2.22
CA GLN A 66 7.49 8.88 2.43
C GLN A 66 8.06 9.08 3.84
N ALA A 67 9.00 10.01 3.98
CA ALA A 67 9.49 10.44 5.28
C ALA A 67 9.67 11.97 5.31
N GLY A 68 9.35 12.57 6.45
CA GLY A 68 9.44 14.01 6.67
C GLY A 68 8.72 14.42 7.95
N ASN A 69 9.06 15.61 8.47
CA ASN A 69 8.48 16.15 9.71
C ASN A 69 8.54 15.19 10.91
N GLY A 70 9.57 14.33 10.97
CA GLY A 70 9.72 13.30 12.00
C GLY A 70 8.90 12.02 11.77
N GLY A 71 7.93 12.04 10.84
CA GLY A 71 7.06 10.91 10.53
C GLY A 71 7.50 10.08 9.33
N ARG A 72 6.89 8.88 9.21
CA ARG A 72 7.09 7.97 8.09
C ARG A 72 5.78 7.31 7.66
N LEU A 73 5.63 7.13 6.36
CA LEU A 73 4.63 6.28 5.71
C LEU A 73 5.35 5.19 4.91
N THR A 74 4.89 3.95 4.97
CA THR A 74 5.27 2.88 4.02
C THR A 74 4.04 2.11 3.56
N ILE A 75 4.04 1.67 2.30
CA ILE A 75 3.08 0.69 1.77
C ILE A 75 3.82 -0.43 1.05
N ASP A 76 3.33 -1.66 1.19
CA ASP A 76 3.87 -2.85 0.52
C ASP A 76 2.75 -3.85 0.26
N GLY A 77 2.52 -4.24 -1.00
CA GLY A 77 1.47 -5.20 -1.33
C GLY A 77 1.07 -5.25 -2.79
N ASP A 78 0.10 -6.09 -3.11
CA ASP A 78 -0.37 -6.34 -4.46
C ASP A 78 -1.65 -5.59 -4.78
N VAL A 79 -1.86 -5.28 -6.05
CA VAL A 79 -3.12 -4.73 -6.56
C VAL A 79 -3.93 -5.87 -7.16
N SER A 80 -5.13 -6.12 -6.62
CA SER A 80 -6.04 -7.15 -7.13
C SER A 80 -6.95 -6.64 -8.23
N GLY A 81 -7.23 -5.33 -8.28
CA GLY A 81 -8.10 -4.72 -9.28
C GLY A 81 -7.68 -3.30 -9.66
N ILE A 82 -7.76 -2.97 -10.94
CA ILE A 82 -7.50 -1.64 -11.51
C ILE A 82 -8.69 -1.24 -12.39
N GLY A 83 -9.51 -0.33 -11.86
CA GLY A 83 -10.60 0.31 -12.59
C GLY A 83 -10.21 1.72 -13.07
N ARG A 84 -11.14 2.40 -13.74
CA ARG A 84 -10.91 3.77 -14.26
C ARG A 84 -10.50 4.76 -13.17
N ASP A 85 -11.19 4.71 -12.04
CA ASP A 85 -11.06 5.66 -10.94
C ASP A 85 -10.77 4.97 -9.59
N SER A 86 -10.43 3.67 -9.60
CA SER A 86 -10.21 2.88 -8.39
C SER A 86 -9.04 1.90 -8.51
N LEU A 87 -8.40 1.62 -7.38
CA LEU A 87 -7.44 0.53 -7.19
C LEU A 87 -7.85 -0.27 -5.95
N THR A 88 -7.85 -1.60 -6.05
CA THR A 88 -8.01 -2.50 -4.90
C THR A 88 -6.64 -3.01 -4.50
N PHE A 89 -6.15 -2.57 -3.34
CA PHE A 89 -4.81 -2.87 -2.83
C PHE A 89 -4.90 -3.87 -1.67
N HIS A 90 -4.08 -4.92 -1.73
CA HIS A 90 -3.96 -5.96 -0.72
C HIS A 90 -2.54 -5.90 -0.15
N GLY A 91 -2.39 -5.45 1.08
CA GLY A 91 -1.06 -5.30 1.64
C GLY A 91 -1.01 -4.60 2.97
N ARG A 92 0.20 -4.14 3.30
CA ARG A 92 0.52 -3.48 4.55
C ARG A 92 0.66 -1.97 4.34
N ILE A 93 0.07 -1.19 5.23
CA ILE A 93 0.28 0.26 5.33
C ILE A 93 0.76 0.56 6.75
N VAL A 94 1.85 1.30 6.87
CA VAL A 94 2.43 1.68 8.17
C VAL A 94 2.64 3.18 8.23
N ILE A 95 2.18 3.79 9.31
CA ILE A 95 2.41 5.19 9.64
C ILE A 95 3.04 5.25 11.02
N THR A 96 4.18 5.93 11.15
CA THR A 96 4.84 6.13 12.44
C THR A 96 5.17 7.60 12.69
N ASP A 97 5.21 7.96 13.97
CA ASP A 97 5.69 9.25 14.48
C ASP A 97 4.95 10.49 13.94
N THR A 98 3.72 10.33 13.44
CA THR A 98 2.93 11.44 12.91
C THR A 98 1.42 11.16 12.91
N PRO A 99 0.55 12.11 13.29
CA PRO A 99 0.88 13.49 13.67
C PRO A 99 1.60 13.59 15.02
N ASP A 100 1.40 12.62 15.91
CA ASP A 100 2.02 12.58 17.23
C ASP A 100 3.28 11.72 17.22
N ARG A 101 4.34 12.21 17.87
CA ARG A 101 5.59 11.46 18.06
C ARG A 101 5.32 10.19 18.89
N GLY A 102 5.84 9.05 18.44
CA GLY A 102 5.59 7.76 19.07
C GLY A 102 4.28 7.08 18.64
N ARG A 103 3.47 7.71 17.77
CA ARG A 103 2.32 7.04 17.15
C ARG A 103 2.82 5.88 16.28
N GLU A 104 2.12 4.75 16.34
CA GLU A 104 2.32 3.60 15.46
C GLU A 104 0.96 3.10 14.97
N CYS A 105 0.71 3.25 13.66
CA CYS A 105 -0.48 2.76 12.99
C CYS A 105 -0.04 1.74 11.94
N VAL A 106 -0.25 0.45 12.25
CA VAL A 106 0.09 -0.68 11.39
C VAL A 106 -1.19 -1.39 10.99
N ARG A 107 -1.38 -1.57 9.69
CA ARG A 107 -2.57 -2.24 9.15
C ARG A 107 -2.23 -3.12 7.97
N ASP A 108 -2.82 -4.31 7.96
CA ASP A 108 -2.64 -5.37 6.97
C ASP A 108 -4.03 -5.81 6.49
N GLY A 109 -4.32 -5.66 5.20
CA GLY A 109 -5.68 -5.90 4.74
C GLY A 109 -5.92 -5.54 3.27
N ILE A 110 -7.20 -5.33 2.96
CA ILE A 110 -7.70 -4.96 1.63
C ILE A 110 -8.24 -3.54 1.70
N TYR A 111 -7.72 -2.70 0.83
CA TYR A 111 -7.97 -1.27 0.82
C TYR A 111 -8.40 -0.81 -0.54
N GLU A 112 -9.19 0.26 -0.56
CA GLU A 112 -9.59 0.91 -1.79
C GLU A 112 -8.93 2.28 -1.90
N PHE A 113 -8.34 2.55 -3.05
CA PHE A 113 -7.89 3.88 -3.44
C PHE A 113 -8.79 4.41 -4.54
N ARG A 114 -9.34 5.63 -4.41
CA ARG A 114 -10.23 6.24 -5.41
C ARG A 114 -9.80 7.62 -5.86
N VAL A 115 -10.07 7.94 -7.12
CA VAL A 115 -10.09 9.31 -7.65
C VAL A 115 -11.49 9.87 -7.49
N VAL A 116 -11.59 11.07 -6.91
CA VAL A 116 -12.87 11.80 -6.80
C VAL A 116 -12.76 13.14 -7.53
N GLY A 117 -13.73 13.41 -8.40
CA GLY A 117 -13.81 14.65 -9.16
C GLY A 117 -12.62 14.82 -10.11
N ARG A 118 -11.92 15.95 -10.01
CA ARG A 118 -10.81 16.33 -10.91
C ARG A 118 -9.43 16.09 -10.30
N ARG A 119 -9.34 15.31 -9.22
CA ARG A 119 -8.08 15.03 -8.52
C ARG A 119 -7.14 14.23 -9.43
N ARG A 120 -5.84 14.50 -9.30
CA ARG A 120 -4.75 13.75 -9.97
C ARG A 120 -3.99 12.87 -9.00
N TYR A 121 -4.75 12.20 -8.14
CA TYR A 121 -4.26 11.21 -7.20
C TYR A 121 -5.40 10.27 -6.80
N TRP A 122 -5.06 9.02 -6.51
CA TRP A 122 -5.95 8.11 -5.81
C TRP A 122 -5.75 8.26 -4.31
N ARG A 123 -6.84 8.47 -3.57
CA ARG A 123 -6.83 8.56 -2.09
C ARG A 123 -7.33 7.26 -1.48
N LEU A 124 -6.66 6.79 -0.45
CA LEU A 124 -7.15 5.70 0.39
C LEU A 124 -8.53 6.02 0.98
N GLN A 125 -9.47 5.08 0.93
CA GLN A 125 -10.84 5.32 1.43
C GLN A 125 -11.02 4.95 2.90
N GLN A 126 -10.31 3.93 3.39
CA GLN A 126 -10.27 3.51 4.79
C GLN A 126 -9.34 4.45 5.58
N MET A 127 -9.76 5.72 5.73
CA MET A 127 -8.89 6.77 6.29
C MET A 127 -8.77 6.72 7.81
N GLU A 128 -9.74 6.11 8.53
CA GLU A 128 -9.86 6.19 9.99
C GLU A 128 -9.87 4.79 10.63
N GLU A 129 -8.74 4.08 10.56
CA GLU A 129 -8.68 2.66 10.95
C GLU A 129 -7.89 2.39 12.24
N CYS A 130 -6.99 3.29 12.64
CA CYS A 130 -6.11 3.06 13.78
C CYS A 130 -6.64 3.66 15.09
N ASP A 131 -6.75 4.98 15.16
CA ASP A 131 -6.87 5.73 16.42
C ASP A 131 -7.85 6.91 16.32
N GLY A 132 -8.81 6.83 15.38
CA GLY A 132 -9.79 7.90 15.13
C GLY A 132 -9.21 9.11 14.40
N LEU A 133 -7.94 9.07 14.00
CA LEU A 133 -7.34 10.05 13.11
C LEU A 133 -7.63 9.70 11.65
N THR A 134 -7.92 10.71 10.84
CA THR A 134 -8.08 10.56 9.40
C THR A 134 -6.70 10.61 8.73
N ASP A 135 -6.26 9.54 8.07
CA ASP A 135 -4.99 9.44 7.36
C ASP A 135 -5.17 9.52 5.84
N TYR A 136 -4.80 10.67 5.24
CA TYR A 136 -4.87 10.88 3.79
C TYR A 136 -3.61 10.35 3.11
N VAL A 137 -3.65 9.08 2.72
CA VAL A 137 -2.65 8.46 1.86
C VAL A 137 -3.06 8.65 0.39
N ASP A 138 -2.24 9.39 -0.36
CA ASP A 138 -2.49 9.74 -1.76
C ASP A 138 -1.40 9.20 -2.69
N ILE A 139 -1.78 8.52 -3.77
CA ILE A 139 -0.89 8.07 -4.86
C ILE A 139 -1.12 8.97 -6.08
N TYR A 140 -0.12 9.73 -6.50
CA TYR A 140 -0.22 10.74 -7.57
C TYR A 140 0.12 10.19 -8.94
N PHE A 141 -0.52 10.72 -9.99
CA PHE A 141 -0.29 10.35 -11.39
C PHE A 141 -0.49 11.53 -12.34
#